data_AF-V5HI95-F1
#
_entry.id   AF-V5HI95-F1
#
_cell.length_a   1.000
_cell.length_b   1.000
_cell.length_c   1.000
_cell.angle_alpha   90.00
_cell.angle_beta   90.00
_cell.angle_gamma   90.00
#
_symmetry.space_group_name_H-M   'P 1'
#
loop_
_entity.id
_entity.type
_entity.pdbx_description
1 polymer ?
#
loop_
_entity_poly.entity_id
_entity_poly.type
_entity_poly.pdbx_seq_one_letter_code
_entity_poly.pdbx_strand_id
1 'polypeptide(L)'
;GLLEVKRPQSKENMMPEEACVDDKFCSGMVGNVVTLKKDYAYYYQVQGQLGVTGHSWCDFVIFTNADSLAKSISSERIYFDVKFWEKYLLPGLLYFYTRAVVPELLTTRVKQFNNLHSGHSRYL
;
A
#
# COMPACT_ATOMS: atom_id res chain seq x y z
N GLY A 1 3.43 14.82 -9.24
CA GLY A 1 3.07 13.89 -8.17
C GLY A 1 2.21 12.80 -8.74
N LEU A 2 1.80 11.86 -7.91
CA LEU A 2 0.91 10.73 -8.28
C LEU A 2 -0.50 10.95 -7.73
N LEU A 3 -1.45 10.15 -8.22
CA LEU A 3 -2.81 10.06 -7.69
C LEU A 3 -3.14 8.57 -7.49
N GLU A 4 -3.53 8.19 -6.28
CA GLU A 4 -3.95 6.83 -5.94
C GLU A 4 -5.37 6.88 -5.38
N VAL A 5 -6.34 6.34 -6.12
CA VAL A 5 -7.75 6.34 -5.71
C VAL A 5 -8.16 4.96 -5.21
N LYS A 6 -8.68 4.88 -3.99
CA LYS A 6 -9.28 3.66 -3.42
C LYS A 6 -10.77 3.85 -3.20
N ARG A 7 -11.55 2.83 -3.55
CA ARG A 7 -12.98 2.73 -3.25
C ARG A 7 -13.25 1.51 -2.35
N PRO A 8 -13.21 1.66 -1.02
CA PRO A 8 -13.44 0.56 -0.09
C PRO A 8 -14.92 0.18 -0.08
N GLN A 9 -15.29 -0.91 -0.77
CA GLN A 9 -16.69 -1.32 -0.93
C GLN A 9 -17.41 -1.58 0.41
N SER A 10 -16.68 -2.06 1.42
CA SER A 10 -17.23 -2.28 2.77
C SER A 10 -17.61 -0.99 3.51
N LYS A 11 -17.28 0.17 2.94
CA LYS A 11 -17.59 1.52 3.46
C LYS A 11 -18.44 2.32 2.50
N GLU A 12 -19.13 1.65 1.58
CA GLU A 12 -20.05 2.29 0.66
C GLU A 12 -21.18 3.01 1.44
N ASN A 13 -21.57 4.19 0.96
CA ASN A 13 -22.59 5.05 1.56
C ASN A 13 -22.24 5.61 2.95
N MET A 14 -20.97 5.56 3.37
CA MET A 14 -20.47 6.21 4.59
C MET A 14 -19.61 7.42 4.24
N MET A 15 -19.57 8.46 5.08
CA MET A 15 -18.52 9.48 4.94
C MET A 15 -17.15 8.88 5.32
N PRO A 16 -16.04 9.24 4.67
CA PRO A 16 -14.71 8.74 5.03
C PRO A 16 -14.35 8.94 6.51
N GLU A 17 -14.81 10.04 7.12
CA GLU A 17 -14.65 10.35 8.54
C GLU A 17 -15.41 9.35 9.43
N GLU A 18 -16.63 8.97 9.04
CA GLU A 18 -17.42 7.96 9.76
C GLU A 18 -16.79 6.58 9.63
N ALA A 19 -16.25 6.26 8.45
CA ALA A 19 -15.54 5.01 8.20
C ALA A 19 -14.29 4.85 9.07
N CYS A 20 -13.67 5.94 9.52
CA CYS A 20 -12.50 5.93 10.40
C CYS A 20 -12.79 5.41 11.82
N VAL A 21 -14.06 5.25 12.21
CA VAL A 21 -14.45 4.60 13.48
C VAL A 21 -14.16 3.09 13.46
N ASP A 22 -14.10 2.47 12.27
CA ASP A 22 -13.70 1.07 12.13
C ASP A 22 -12.18 0.94 12.09
N ASP A 23 -11.60 0.30 13.10
CA ASP A 23 -10.16 0.04 13.16
C ASP A 23 -9.62 -0.77 11.98
N LYS A 24 -10.47 -1.57 11.31
CA LYS A 24 -10.09 -2.33 10.11
C LYS A 24 -10.03 -1.48 8.85
N PHE A 25 -10.57 -0.26 8.88
CA PHE A 25 -10.46 0.69 7.79
C PHE A 25 -9.01 1.10 7.58
N CYS A 26 -8.63 1.36 6.32
CA CYS A 26 -7.26 1.70 5.96
C CYS A 26 -6.78 3.03 6.56
N SER A 27 -7.72 3.91 6.93
CA SER A 27 -7.44 5.25 7.44
C SER A 27 -8.02 5.44 8.84
N GLY A 28 -7.54 6.46 9.53
CA GLY A 28 -8.06 6.92 10.81
C GLY A 28 -8.09 8.45 10.88
N MET A 29 -8.71 8.99 11.92
CA MET A 29 -8.73 10.44 12.15
C MET A 29 -7.43 10.88 12.86
N VAL A 30 -6.74 11.85 12.27
CA VAL A 30 -5.66 12.60 12.93
C VAL A 30 -6.10 14.04 13.04
N GLY A 31 -6.57 14.44 14.23
CA GLY A 31 -7.35 15.66 14.39
C GLY A 31 -8.65 15.57 13.57
N ASN A 32 -8.86 16.51 12.66
CA ASN A 32 -10.04 16.56 11.79
C ASN A 32 -9.76 16.10 10.35
N VAL A 33 -8.67 15.36 10.13
CA VAL A 33 -8.25 14.90 8.80
C VAL A 33 -8.19 13.38 8.76
N VAL A 34 -8.85 12.79 7.77
CA VAL A 34 -8.73 11.36 7.44
C VAL A 34 -7.33 11.11 6.89
N THR A 35 -6.58 10.26 7.58
CA THR A 35 -5.16 9.99 7.31
C THR A 35 -4.95 8.48 7.17
N LEU A 36 -4.22 8.07 6.13
CA LEU A 36 -3.86 6.69 5.86
C LEU A 36 -2.96 6.15 6.97
N LYS A 37 -3.32 4.99 7.52
CA LYS A 37 -2.51 4.33 8.54
C LYS A 37 -1.22 3.81 7.91
N LYS A 38 -0.08 4.13 8.52
CA LYS A 38 1.26 3.80 7.97
C LYS A 38 1.58 2.29 7.95
N ASP A 39 0.89 1.52 8.80
CA ASP A 39 0.99 0.06 8.88
C ASP A 39 0.03 -0.67 7.90
N TYR A 40 -0.83 0.07 7.18
CA TYR A 40 -1.71 -0.50 6.18
C TYR A 40 -1.00 -0.72 4.84
N ALA A 41 -1.40 -1.77 4.11
CA ALA A 41 -0.77 -2.16 2.84
C ALA A 41 -0.75 -1.02 1.79
N TYR A 42 -1.72 -0.11 1.82
CA TYR A 42 -1.78 1.02 0.89
C TYR A 42 -0.65 2.04 1.11
N TYR A 43 -0.15 2.21 2.34
CA TYR A 43 0.98 3.11 2.58
C TYR A 43 2.26 2.55 1.92
N TYR A 44 2.47 1.24 2.01
CA TYR A 44 3.54 0.56 1.29
C TYR A 44 3.38 0.69 -0.24
N GLN A 45 2.16 0.58 -0.77
CA GLN A 45 1.90 0.80 -2.20
C GLN A 45 2.29 2.21 -2.64
N VAL A 46 1.84 3.24 -1.92
CA VAL A 46 2.14 4.64 -2.23
C VAL A 46 3.64 4.92 -2.17
N GLN A 47 4.31 4.52 -1.09
CA GLN A 47 5.77 4.69 -0.95
C GLN A 47 6.53 3.91 -2.03
N GLY A 48 6.03 2.73 -2.38
CA GLY A 48 6.48 1.90 -3.51
C GLY A 48 6.47 2.67 -4.84
N GLN A 49 5.29 3.18 -5.21
CA GLN A 49 5.08 3.95 -6.45
C GLN A 49 5.95 5.22 -6.48
N LEU A 50 6.05 5.94 -5.36
CA LEU A 50 6.88 7.14 -5.26
C LEU A 50 8.36 6.83 -5.47
N GLY A 51 8.89 5.80 -4.80
CA GLY A 51 10.29 5.40 -4.95
C GLY A 51 10.62 4.88 -6.34
N VAL A 52 9.71 4.15 -6.99
CA VAL A 52 9.91 3.64 -8.36
C VAL A 52 9.85 4.76 -9.40
N THR A 53 8.91 5.70 -9.26
CA THR A 53 8.69 6.76 -10.26
C THR A 53 9.53 8.02 -10.04
N GLY A 54 10.18 8.16 -8.88
CA GLY A 54 10.97 9.33 -8.53
C GLY A 54 10.14 10.58 -8.17
N HIS A 55 8.83 10.45 -7.96
CA HIS A 55 7.98 11.56 -7.53
C HIS A 55 8.08 11.80 -6.02
N SER A 56 7.96 13.05 -5.60
CA SER A 56 8.07 13.44 -4.19
C SER A 56 6.77 13.33 -3.39
N TRP A 57 5.62 13.19 -4.06
CA TRP A 57 4.32 13.12 -3.41
C TRP A 57 3.26 12.38 -4.24
N CYS A 58 2.27 11.83 -3.55
CA CYS A 58 1.06 11.20 -4.07
C CYS A 58 -0.16 11.79 -3.35
N ASP A 59 -1.18 12.20 -4.09
CA ASP A 59 -2.50 12.48 -3.52
C ASP A 59 -3.24 11.14 -3.40
N PHE A 60 -3.43 10.67 -2.17
CA PHE A 60 -4.18 9.46 -1.85
C PHE A 60 -5.63 9.84 -1.61
N VAL A 61 -6.54 9.27 -2.40
CA VAL A 61 -7.97 9.62 -2.40
C VAL A 61 -8.80 8.41 -2.01
N ILE A 62 -9.68 8.61 -1.03
CA ILE A 62 -10.72 7.65 -0.67
C ILE A 62 -12.04 8.13 -1.24
N PHE A 63 -12.75 7.23 -1.92
CA PHE A 63 -14.11 7.45 -2.39
C PHE A 63 -15.05 6.41 -1.79
N THR A 64 -16.12 6.84 -1.12
CA THR A 64 -17.08 5.96 -0.44
C THR A 64 -18.51 6.05 -0.97
N ASN A 65 -18.82 6.95 -1.92
CA ASN A 65 -20.17 7.12 -2.47
C ASN A 65 -21.25 7.39 -1.39
N ALA A 66 -20.98 8.33 -0.48
CA ALA A 66 -21.96 8.86 0.47
C ALA A 66 -23.04 9.71 -0.22
N ASP A 67 -23.99 10.25 0.54
CA ASP A 67 -25.16 11.01 0.08
C ASP A 67 -24.87 12.15 -0.92
N SER A 68 -23.65 12.72 -0.89
CA SER A 68 -23.21 13.72 -1.86
C SER A 68 -21.75 13.51 -2.24
N LEU A 69 -21.36 13.99 -3.42
CA LEU A 69 -19.98 13.88 -3.90
C LEU A 69 -18.98 14.53 -2.91
N ALA A 70 -19.32 15.70 -2.36
CA ALA A 70 -18.47 16.41 -1.41
C ALA A 70 -18.22 15.62 -0.12
N LYS A 71 -19.21 14.85 0.34
CA LYS A 71 -19.12 13.99 1.53
C LYS A 71 -18.51 12.61 1.23
N SER A 72 -18.32 12.27 -0.05
CA SER A 72 -17.85 10.96 -0.48
C SER A 72 -16.34 10.88 -0.62
N ILE A 73 -15.65 12.02 -0.62
CA ILE A 73 -14.24 12.12 -1.00
C ILE A 73 -13.42 12.63 0.16
N SER A 74 -12.37 11.90 0.49
CA SER A 74 -11.27 12.43 1.29
C SER A 74 -9.96 12.32 0.51
N SER A 75 -9.07 13.30 0.67
CA SER A 75 -7.76 13.32 0.04
C SER A 75 -6.67 13.69 1.04
N GLU A 76 -5.62 12.88 1.05
CA GLU A 76 -4.40 13.12 1.81
C GLU A 76 -3.21 13.23 0.85
N ARG A 77 -2.38 14.26 1.00
CA ARG A 77 -1.09 14.32 0.32
C ARG A 77 -0.02 13.58 1.11
N ILE A 78 0.43 12.46 0.57
CA ILE A 78 1.49 11.64 1.13
C ILE A 78 2.81 11.98 0.44
N TYR A 79 3.82 12.35 1.23
CA TYR A 79 5.17 12.61 0.73
C TYR A 79 6.01 11.34 0.73
N PHE A 80 7.00 11.29 -0.16
CA PHE A 80 7.99 10.23 -0.15
C PHE A 80 8.77 10.24 1.17
N ASP A 81 8.74 9.13 1.88
CA ASP A 81 9.43 8.92 3.15
C ASP A 81 10.70 8.11 2.86
N VAL A 82 11.80 8.83 2.61
CA VAL A 82 13.10 8.22 2.29
C VAL A 82 13.56 7.25 3.36
N LYS A 83 13.30 7.54 4.64
CA LYS A 83 13.70 6.68 5.76
C LYS A 83 12.89 5.39 5.73
N PHE A 84 11.60 5.49 5.47
CA PHE A 84 10.74 4.31 5.35
C PHE A 84 11.10 3.45 4.14
N TRP A 85 11.40 4.09 3.01
CA TRP A 85 11.88 3.43 1.80
C TRP A 85 13.16 2.63 2.04
N GLU A 86 14.21 3.29 2.52
CA GLU A 86 15.52 2.70 2.70
C GLU A 86 15.54 1.62 3.79
N LYS A 87 14.82 1.85 4.90
CA LYS A 87 14.87 0.96 6.06
C LYS A 87 13.93 -0.24 5.96
N TYR A 88 12.78 -0.09 5.30
CA TYR A 88 11.71 -1.11 5.34
C TYR A 88 11.31 -1.63 3.95
N LEU A 89 11.02 -0.75 2.98
CA LEU A 89 10.53 -1.21 1.67
C LEU A 89 11.63 -1.85 0.82
N LEU A 90 12.70 -1.10 0.54
CA LEU A 90 13.73 -1.51 -0.40
C LEU A 90 14.39 -2.85 -0.03
N PRO A 91 14.74 -3.11 1.25
CA PRO A 91 15.29 -4.41 1.65
C PRO A 91 14.33 -5.57 1.39
N GLY A 92 13.04 -5.40 1.67
CA GLY A 92 12.02 -6.42 1.43
C GLY A 92 11.81 -6.70 -0.07
N LEU A 93 11.79 -5.64 -0.89
CA LEU A 93 11.68 -5.74 -2.35
C LEU A 93 12.91 -6.45 -2.95
N LEU A 94 14.13 -6.09 -2.50
CA LEU A 94 15.36 -6.74 -2.94
C LEU A 94 15.40 -8.21 -2.51
N TYR A 95 14.98 -8.52 -1.28
CA TYR A 95 14.88 -9.91 -0.82
C TYR A 95 13.92 -10.71 -1.70
N PHE A 96 12.70 -10.21 -1.95
CA PHE A 96 11.74 -10.88 -2.83
C PHE A 96 12.28 -11.04 -4.25
N TYR A 97 12.88 -10.00 -4.82
CA TYR A 97 13.46 -10.05 -6.15
C TYR A 97 14.55 -11.12 -6.25
N THR A 98 15.52 -11.10 -5.33
CA THR A 98 16.67 -12.01 -5.37
C THR A 98 16.33 -13.45 -4.99
N ARG A 99 15.36 -13.66 -4.10
CA ARG A 99 15.03 -14.99 -3.56
C ARG A 99 13.83 -15.67 -4.23
N ALA A 100 12.92 -14.90 -4.84
CA ALA A 100 11.76 -15.45 -5.52
C ALA A 100 11.83 -15.18 -7.04
N VAL A 101 11.97 -13.92 -7.45
CA VAL A 101 11.89 -13.54 -8.87
C VAL A 101 13.05 -14.09 -9.68
N VAL A 102 14.30 -13.85 -9.26
CA VAL A 102 15.49 -14.31 -9.99
C VAL A 102 15.53 -15.85 -10.13
N PRO A 103 15.32 -16.65 -9.07
CA PRO A 103 15.24 -18.10 -9.21
C PRO A 103 14.12 -18.54 -10.13
N GLU A 104 12.95 -17.91 -10.07
CA GLU A 104 11.84 -18.26 -10.96
C GLU A 104 12.15 -17.95 -12.42
N LEU A 105 12.80 -16.82 -12.72
CA LEU A 105 13.21 -16.47 -14.08
C LEU A 105 14.22 -17.47 -14.67
N LEU A 106 15.11 -18.02 -13.83
CA LEU A 106 16.15 -18.95 -14.27
C LEU A 106 15.68 -20.41 -14.32
N THR A 107 14.76 -20.79 -13.43
CA THR A 107 14.43 -22.22 -13.21
C THR A 107 12.98 -22.57 -13.49
N THR A 108 12.08 -21.58 -13.56
CA THR A 108 10.63 -21.77 -13.72
C THR A 108 10.01 -22.74 -12.70
N ARG A 109 10.59 -22.82 -11.50
CA ARG A 109 10.21 -23.77 -10.44
C ARG A 109 8.76 -23.63 -10.01
N VAL A 110 8.23 -22.42 -9.94
CA VAL A 110 6.82 -22.19 -9.60
C VAL A 110 5.94 -22.78 -10.69
N LYS A 111 6.27 -22.58 -11.97
CA LYS A 111 5.52 -23.19 -13.08
C LYS A 111 5.59 -24.71 -13.11
N GLN A 112 6.73 -25.28 -12.71
CA GLN A 112 6.97 -26.73 -12.76
C GLN A 112 6.47 -27.48 -11.51
N PHE A 113 6.59 -26.86 -10.33
CA PHE A 113 6.42 -27.52 -9.02
C PHE A 113 5.51 -26.76 -8.05
N ASN A 114 4.89 -25.65 -8.48
CA ASN A 114 3.94 -24.83 -7.71
C ASN A 114 4.43 -24.31 -6.35
N ASN A 115 5.75 -24.28 -6.10
CA ASN A 115 6.31 -23.82 -4.83
C ASN A 115 7.20 -22.60 -5.02
N LEU A 116 6.91 -21.53 -4.27
CA LEU A 116 7.67 -20.27 -4.31
C LEU A 116 8.95 -20.33 -3.46
N HIS A 117 9.02 -21.26 -2.50
CA HIS A 117 10.16 -21.46 -1.61
C HIS A 117 10.63 -22.90 -1.66
N SER A 118 11.94 -23.12 -1.65
CA SER A 118 12.48 -24.46 -1.38
C SER A 118 12.39 -24.73 0.11
N GLY A 119 11.78 -25.85 0.52
CA GLY A 119 11.68 -26.30 1.93
C GLY A 119 13.02 -26.59 2.63
N HIS A 120 14.15 -26.15 2.07
CA HIS A 120 15.50 -26.30 2.59
C HIS A 120 16.22 -24.95 2.66
N SER A 121 15.74 -24.04 3.51
CA SER A 121 16.59 -22.98 4.05
C SER A 121 16.66 -23.12 5.57
N ARG A 122 17.41 -24.13 6.00
CA ARG A 122 17.89 -24.27 7.38
C ARG A 122 19.20 -23.50 7.58
N TYR A 123 19.35 -22.31 7.00
CA TYR A 123 20.45 -21.40 7.34
C TYR A 123 20.03 -19.95 7.09
N LEU A 124 20.20 -19.16 8.17
CA LEU A 124 19.99 -17.71 8.37
C LEU A 124 18.59 -17.31 8.83
#